data_AF-A0AAV4SRN2-F1
#
_entry.id   AF-A0AAV4SRN2-F1
#
_cell.length_a   1.000
_cell.length_b   1.000
_cell.length_c   1.000
_cell.angle_alpha   90.00
_cell.angle_beta   90.00
_cell.angle_gamma   90.00
#
_symmetry.space_group_name_H-M   'P 1'
#
loop_
_entity.id
_entity.type
_entity.pdbx_description
1 polymer ?
#
loop_
_entity_poly.entity_id
_entity_poly.type
_entity_poly.pdbx_seq_one_letter_code
_entity_poly.pdbx_strand_id
1 'polypeptide(L)'
;METVNSSLYSLLLNPKGRVLYDLILYKVSNEEYLVDYDVSGQSYLHKHLLMYRLRKDVNIEPLTNMSVWVIYKQFEKGICEKTSDIQFVKKYLNEADNIVKYTEDPRIKNLGIRIITMKDANVHQSLEQSGLNFESGKDSYQLLRYKLGVGEGVMDHTPGECLPFETNVDLLNGVGRLRSHLGQYGLGLLKYEDCAKSEFLQLQGFDIKLKAMVPKWWPSNLRSDKK
;
A
#
# COMPACT_ATOMS: atom_id res chain seq x y z
N MET A 1 20.67 8.98 8.24
CA MET A 1 19.84 9.54 7.16
C MET A 1 19.03 8.39 6.58
N GLU A 2 17.86 8.09 7.16
CA GLU A 2 16.99 7.02 6.67
C GLU A 2 16.27 7.48 5.40
N THR A 3 16.33 6.65 4.37
CA THR A 3 15.84 6.95 3.03
C THR A 3 14.32 7.19 3.02
N VAL A 4 13.93 8.35 2.48
CA VAL A 4 12.55 8.79 2.20
C VAL A 4 11.97 7.96 1.04
N ASN A 5 11.81 6.65 1.24
CA ASN A 5 11.27 5.69 0.26
C ASN A 5 10.15 4.82 0.86
N SER A 6 9.39 5.34 1.83
CA SER A 6 8.31 4.57 2.43
C SER A 6 7.02 4.69 1.62
N SER A 7 6.68 3.64 0.88
CA SER A 7 5.31 3.35 0.48
C SER A 7 4.69 2.30 1.39
N LEU A 8 3.36 2.30 1.46
CA LEU A 8 2.61 1.45 2.37
C LEU A 8 1.31 0.99 1.73
N TYR A 9 1.09 -0.31 1.67
CA TYR A 9 -0.22 -0.87 1.40
C TYR A 9 -1.08 -0.86 2.67
N SER A 10 -2.34 -0.47 2.52
CA SER A 10 -3.30 -0.43 3.62
C SER A 10 -4.72 -0.61 3.10
N LEU A 11 -5.66 -0.80 4.02
CA LEU A 11 -7.07 -0.91 3.72
C LEU A 11 -7.81 0.12 4.56
N LEU A 12 -8.75 0.84 3.96
CA LEU A 12 -9.79 1.53 4.69
C LEU A 12 -10.89 0.53 5.05
N LEU A 13 -11.21 0.41 6.33
CA LEU A 13 -12.25 -0.49 6.81
C LEU A 13 -13.48 0.28 7.31
N ASN A 14 -14.65 -0.32 7.20
CA ASN A 14 -15.85 0.18 7.88
C ASN A 14 -15.85 -0.25 9.38
N PRO A 15 -16.77 0.27 10.21
CA PRO A 15 -16.85 -0.10 11.63
C PRO A 15 -17.14 -1.59 11.91
N LYS A 16 -17.61 -2.34 10.91
CA LYS A 16 -17.83 -3.80 11.00
C LYS A 16 -16.58 -4.61 10.59
N GLY A 17 -15.46 -3.93 10.30
CA GLY A 17 -14.21 -4.56 9.88
C GLY A 17 -14.18 -5.02 8.42
N ARG A 18 -15.09 -4.54 7.57
CA ARG A 18 -15.13 -4.88 6.14
C ARG A 18 -14.33 -3.87 5.31
N VAL A 19 -13.68 -4.33 4.26
CA VAL A 19 -12.87 -3.50 3.36
C VAL A 19 -13.78 -2.53 2.60
N LEU A 20 -13.45 -1.24 2.61
CA LEU A 20 -14.08 -0.23 1.77
C LEU A 20 -13.22 0.08 0.56
N TYR A 21 -11.93 0.34 0.78
CA TYR A 21 -10.97 0.63 -0.30
C TYR A 21 -9.60 0.10 0.10
N ASP A 22 -8.90 -0.49 -0.86
CA ASP A 22 -7.47 -0.68 -0.77
C ASP A 22 -6.73 0.62 -1.13
N LEU A 23 -5.66 0.90 -0.38
CA LEU A 23 -4.94 2.15 -0.42
C LEU A 23 -3.44 1.89 -0.55
N ILE A 24 -2.77 2.70 -1.36
CA ILE A 24 -1.31 2.80 -1.33
C ILE A 24 -0.94 4.22 -0.91
N LEU A 25 -0.26 4.34 0.22
CA LEU A 25 0.22 5.61 0.74
C LEU A 25 1.67 5.81 0.35
N TYR A 26 2.00 7.02 -0.07
CA TYR A 26 3.34 7.44 -0.43
C TYR A 26 3.74 8.62 0.44
N LYS A 27 4.84 8.48 1.18
CA LYS A 27 5.45 9.62 1.87
C LYS A 27 6.29 10.41 0.87
N VAL A 28 5.89 11.65 0.59
CA VAL A 28 6.60 12.55 -0.34
C VAL A 28 7.61 13.40 0.43
N SER A 29 7.18 13.97 1.56
CA SER A 29 8.03 14.72 2.49
C SER A 29 7.68 14.32 3.93
N ASN A 30 8.19 15.03 4.94
CA ASN A 30 7.88 14.70 6.34
C ASN A 30 6.42 14.97 6.71
N GLU A 31 5.75 15.88 6.01
CA GLU A 31 4.40 16.32 6.32
C GLU A 31 3.42 16.10 5.16
N GLU A 32 3.91 15.61 4.02
CA GLU A 32 3.09 15.40 2.81
C GLU A 32 3.03 13.93 2.41
N TYR A 33 1.80 13.49 2.16
CA TYR A 33 1.47 12.13 1.78
C TYR A 33 0.54 12.16 0.57
N LEU A 34 0.78 11.24 -0.37
CA LEU A 34 -0.15 10.93 -1.43
C LEU A 34 -0.87 9.62 -1.08
N VAL A 35 -2.16 9.57 -1.37
CA VAL A 35 -2.99 8.38 -1.19
C VAL A 35 -3.51 7.98 -2.56
N ASP A 36 -3.08 6.82 -3.04
CA ASP A 36 -3.63 6.17 -4.21
C ASP A 36 -4.77 5.23 -3.82
N TYR A 37 -5.86 5.29 -4.57
CA TYR A 37 -7.12 4.62 -4.32
C TYR A 37 -7.93 4.50 -5.61
N ASP A 38 -8.90 3.59 -5.64
CA ASP A 38 -9.82 3.46 -6.77
C ASP A 38 -10.67 4.73 -6.96
N VAL A 39 -10.67 5.29 -8.18
CA VAL A 39 -11.34 6.57 -8.51
C VAL A 39 -12.82 6.60 -8.13
N SER A 40 -13.52 5.46 -8.13
CA SER A 40 -14.92 5.37 -7.70
C SER A 40 -15.13 5.78 -6.23
N GLY A 41 -14.08 5.67 -5.41
CA GLY A 41 -14.07 6.04 -4.00
C GLY A 41 -13.83 7.51 -3.68
N GLN A 42 -13.49 8.35 -4.66
CA GLN A 42 -13.03 9.73 -4.43
C GLN A 42 -13.96 10.53 -3.51
N SER A 43 -15.25 10.57 -3.82
CA SER A 43 -16.23 11.37 -3.07
C SER A 43 -16.38 10.87 -1.63
N TYR A 44 -16.41 9.54 -1.43
CA TYR A 44 -16.55 8.95 -0.10
C TYR A 44 -15.27 9.18 0.72
N LEU A 45 -14.11 8.83 0.18
CA LEU A 45 -12.83 8.90 0.88
C LEU A 45 -12.52 10.34 1.29
N HIS A 46 -12.70 11.31 0.40
CA HIS A 46 -12.47 12.72 0.71
C HIS A 46 -13.36 13.21 1.85
N LYS A 47 -14.68 12.94 1.79
CA LYS A 47 -15.62 13.30 2.86
C LYS A 47 -15.28 12.60 4.18
N HIS A 48 -14.90 11.33 4.13
CA HIS A 48 -14.54 10.53 5.29
C HIS A 48 -13.28 11.09 5.97
N LEU A 49 -12.22 11.38 5.21
CA LEU A 49 -10.99 11.96 5.74
C LEU A 49 -11.23 13.35 6.36
N LEU A 50 -12.04 14.21 5.72
CA LEU A 50 -12.41 15.51 6.29
C LEU A 50 -13.19 15.40 7.61
N MET A 51 -14.11 14.43 7.71
CA MET A 51 -14.87 14.16 8.93
C MET A 51 -13.95 13.80 10.12
N TYR A 52 -12.88 13.05 9.85
CA TYR A 52 -11.92 12.59 10.87
C TYR A 52 -10.67 13.46 10.99
N ARG A 53 -10.64 14.65 10.37
CA ARG A 53 -9.53 15.60 10.51
C ARG A 53 -9.34 16.13 11.95
N LEU A 54 -10.36 16.03 12.81
CA LEU A 54 -10.30 16.35 14.26
C LEU A 54 -9.55 17.66 14.62
N ARG A 55 -9.86 18.76 13.90
CA ARG A 55 -9.21 20.08 14.06
C ARG A 55 -7.69 20.08 13.89
N LYS A 56 -7.11 19.02 13.33
CA LYS A 56 -5.70 19.00 12.94
C LYS A 56 -5.49 19.93 11.76
N ASP A 57 -4.37 20.62 11.79
CA ASP A 57 -3.91 21.45 10.68
C ASP A 57 -3.34 20.54 9.59
N VAL A 58 -4.23 20.01 8.74
CA VAL A 58 -3.87 19.17 7.60
C VAL A 58 -4.76 19.55 6.43
N ASN A 59 -4.14 19.80 5.27
CA ASN A 59 -4.85 20.01 4.02
C ASN A 59 -5.13 18.64 3.37
N ILE A 60 -6.35 18.47 2.86
CA ILE A 60 -6.78 17.22 2.21
C ILE A 60 -7.49 17.63 0.93
N GLU A 61 -6.93 17.27 -0.22
CA GLU A 61 -7.45 17.66 -1.53
C GLU A 61 -7.37 16.50 -2.53
N PRO A 62 -8.39 16.34 -3.40
CA PRO A 62 -8.30 15.40 -4.50
C PRO A 62 -7.37 15.94 -5.59
N LEU A 63 -6.41 15.13 -6.02
CA LEU A 63 -5.43 15.51 -7.05
C LEU A 63 -5.85 14.94 -8.40
N THR A 64 -6.36 15.79 -9.29
CA THR A 64 -6.83 15.39 -10.62
C THR A 64 -5.79 15.59 -11.72
N ASN A 65 -4.64 16.17 -11.41
CA ASN A 65 -3.54 16.49 -12.33
C ASN A 65 -2.37 15.49 -12.25
N MET A 66 -2.53 14.39 -11.51
CA MET A 66 -1.53 13.33 -11.36
C MET A 66 -1.98 12.04 -12.04
N SER A 67 -0.99 11.18 -12.34
CA SER A 67 -1.17 9.84 -12.89
C SER A 67 -0.26 8.84 -12.16
N VAL A 68 -0.73 7.61 -12.06
CA VAL A 68 0.02 6.48 -11.52
C VAL A 68 0.36 5.53 -12.67
N TRP A 69 1.63 5.18 -12.77
CA TRP A 69 2.18 4.23 -13.73
C TRP A 69 2.85 3.07 -12.99
N VAL A 70 2.92 1.91 -13.66
CA VAL A 70 3.65 0.75 -13.14
C VAL A 70 4.59 0.23 -14.22
N ILE A 71 5.87 0.11 -13.88
CA ILE A 71 6.85 -0.62 -14.68
C ILE A 71 7.09 -1.96 -14.01
N TYR A 72 6.88 -3.03 -14.76
CA TYR A 72 7.08 -4.38 -14.28
C TYR A 72 7.75 -5.23 -15.35
N LYS A 73 8.38 -6.32 -14.92
CA LYS A 73 9.00 -7.27 -15.84
C LYS A 73 7.92 -8.11 -16.52
N GLN A 74 7.97 -8.22 -17.84
CA GLN A 74 7.07 -9.10 -18.56
C GLN A 74 7.20 -10.53 -18.03
N PHE A 75 6.06 -11.15 -17.74
CA PHE A 75 6.02 -12.50 -17.22
C PHE A 75 6.24 -13.50 -18.37
N GLU A 76 7.50 -13.84 -18.64
CA GLU A 76 7.84 -14.94 -19.56
C GLU A 76 7.68 -16.30 -18.87
N LYS A 77 7.49 -17.37 -19.64
CA LYS A 77 7.49 -18.75 -19.13
C LYS A 77 8.89 -19.12 -18.62
N GLY A 78 9.21 -18.71 -17.40
CA GLY A 78 10.51 -18.96 -16.78
C GLY A 78 10.81 -17.90 -15.72
N ILE A 79 11.32 -18.34 -14.58
CA ILE A 79 11.73 -17.47 -13.47
C ILE A 79 12.91 -16.62 -13.97
N CYS A 80 12.65 -15.37 -14.34
CA CYS A 80 13.72 -14.45 -14.73
C CYS A 80 14.15 -13.64 -13.49
N GLU A 81 14.98 -14.27 -12.67
CA GLU A 81 15.42 -13.87 -11.32
C GLU A 81 16.40 -12.68 -11.25
N LYS A 82 16.81 -12.11 -12.39
CA LYS A 82 17.80 -11.01 -12.37
C LYS A 82 17.16 -9.70 -11.91
N THR A 83 17.53 -9.29 -10.71
CA THR A 83 17.20 -8.00 -10.04
C THR A 83 17.92 -6.79 -10.65
N SER A 84 18.84 -7.00 -11.60
CA SER A 84 19.64 -5.96 -12.27
C SER A 84 18.78 -4.94 -13.00
N ASP A 85 17.67 -5.37 -13.59
CA ASP A 85 16.86 -4.57 -14.50
C ASP A 85 16.12 -3.45 -13.73
N ILE A 86 15.67 -3.75 -12.50
CA ILE A 86 14.97 -2.78 -11.63
C ILE A 86 15.92 -1.65 -11.19
N GLN A 87 17.15 -1.98 -10.79
CA GLN A 87 18.13 -0.94 -10.37
C GLN A 87 18.55 -0.06 -11.54
N PHE A 88 18.67 -0.66 -12.74
CA PHE A 88 18.95 0.07 -13.95
C PHE A 88 17.83 1.06 -14.30
N VAL A 89 16.57 0.63 -14.28
CA VAL A 89 15.40 1.51 -14.52
C VAL A 89 15.35 2.67 -13.52
N LYS A 90 15.64 2.43 -12.24
CA LYS A 90 15.64 3.49 -11.21
C LYS A 90 16.60 4.63 -11.51
N LYS A 91 17.74 4.37 -12.19
CA LYS A 91 18.68 5.42 -12.61
C LYS A 91 17.99 6.45 -13.52
N TYR A 92 17.30 5.97 -14.55
CA TYR A 92 16.59 6.84 -15.50
C TYR A 92 15.40 7.56 -14.86
N LEU A 93 14.71 6.92 -13.91
CA LEU A 93 13.64 7.57 -13.16
C LEU A 93 14.15 8.72 -12.27
N ASN A 94 15.40 8.70 -11.82
CA ASN A 94 15.99 9.83 -11.07
C ASN A 94 16.34 11.02 -11.96
N GLU A 95 16.57 10.77 -13.25
CA GLU A 95 16.95 11.79 -14.25
C GLU A 95 15.72 12.35 -14.99
N ALA A 96 14.55 11.77 -14.78
CA ALA A 96 13.32 12.12 -15.46
C ALA A 96 12.62 13.34 -14.84
N ASP A 97 12.28 14.31 -15.67
CA ASP A 97 11.44 15.44 -15.28
C ASP A 97 10.00 15.00 -14.98
N ASN A 98 9.31 15.76 -14.14
CA ASN A 98 7.88 15.59 -13.80
C ASN A 98 7.50 14.26 -13.11
N ILE A 99 8.49 13.50 -12.62
CA ILE A 99 8.27 12.40 -11.67
C ILE A 99 8.18 12.98 -10.26
N VAL A 100 7.00 12.85 -9.64
CA VAL A 100 6.78 13.28 -8.25
C VAL A 100 7.41 12.28 -7.28
N LYS A 101 7.19 10.98 -7.53
CA LYS A 101 7.71 9.91 -6.68
C LYS A 101 7.72 8.58 -7.42
N TYR A 102 8.73 7.75 -7.18
CA TYR A 102 8.66 6.32 -7.53
C TYR A 102 9.09 5.45 -6.35
N THR A 103 8.63 4.21 -6.33
CA THR A 103 8.91 3.22 -5.28
C THR A 103 8.65 1.80 -5.78
N GLU A 104 9.28 0.80 -5.17
CA GLU A 104 8.84 -0.59 -5.36
C GLU A 104 7.41 -0.76 -4.83
N ASP A 105 6.62 -1.60 -5.49
CA ASP A 105 5.24 -1.87 -5.05
C ASP A 105 5.26 -2.42 -3.61
N PRO A 106 4.57 -1.77 -2.66
CA PRO A 106 4.64 -2.16 -1.25
C PRO A 106 3.94 -3.48 -0.95
N ARG A 107 3.15 -4.02 -1.88
CA ARG A 107 2.45 -5.30 -1.72
C ARG A 107 3.42 -6.46 -1.92
N ILE A 108 4.01 -6.57 -3.12
CA ILE A 108 5.02 -7.57 -3.48
C ILE A 108 5.97 -7.02 -4.54
N LYS A 109 7.25 -7.39 -4.47
CA LYS A 109 8.29 -6.91 -5.40
C LYS A 109 8.02 -7.27 -6.87
N ASN A 110 7.33 -8.40 -7.11
CA ASN A 110 7.01 -8.89 -8.44
C ASN A 110 6.02 -8.00 -9.22
N LEU A 111 5.31 -7.08 -8.53
CA LEU A 111 4.48 -6.06 -9.19
C LEU A 111 5.28 -4.87 -9.73
N GLY A 112 6.58 -4.82 -9.47
CA GLY A 112 7.49 -3.86 -10.08
C GLY A 112 7.58 -2.52 -9.34
N ILE A 113 7.80 -1.45 -10.11
CA ILE A 113 7.98 -0.08 -9.62
C ILE A 113 6.72 0.70 -9.94
N ARG A 114 6.13 1.34 -8.91
CA ARG A 114 5.06 2.32 -9.05
C ARG A 114 5.65 3.71 -9.20
N ILE A 115 5.14 4.50 -10.13
CA ILE A 115 5.64 5.84 -10.48
C ILE A 115 4.45 6.80 -10.46
N ILE A 116 4.59 7.90 -9.75
CA ILE A 116 3.61 8.98 -9.67
C ILE A 116 4.18 10.15 -10.45
N THR A 117 3.41 10.63 -11.42
CA THR A 117 3.79 11.76 -12.27
C THR A 117 2.70 12.80 -12.34
N MET A 118 3.05 13.99 -12.82
CA MET A 118 2.06 14.90 -13.38
C MET A 118 1.46 14.32 -14.67
N LYS A 119 0.24 14.70 -15.03
CA LYS A 119 -0.50 14.14 -16.18
C LYS A 119 0.15 14.41 -17.54
N ASP A 120 0.93 15.48 -17.64
CA ASP A 120 1.68 15.90 -18.82
C ASP A 120 3.04 15.21 -18.93
N ALA A 121 3.45 14.42 -17.93
CA ALA A 121 4.70 13.69 -17.97
C ALA A 121 4.63 12.54 -18.99
N ASN A 122 5.68 12.43 -19.82
CA ASN A 122 5.86 11.30 -20.72
C ASN A 122 6.89 10.32 -20.14
N VAL A 123 6.40 9.41 -19.28
CA VAL A 123 7.25 8.37 -18.64
C VAL A 123 7.97 7.51 -19.68
N HIS A 124 7.33 7.23 -20.82
CA HIS A 124 7.93 6.43 -21.89
C HIS A 124 9.19 7.12 -22.45
N GLN A 125 9.08 8.41 -22.78
CA GLN A 125 10.20 9.18 -23.33
C GLN A 125 11.38 9.24 -22.35
N SER A 126 11.13 9.41 -21.06
CA SER A 126 12.18 9.40 -20.03
C SER A 126 12.93 8.06 -19.94
N LEU A 127 12.31 6.97 -20.39
CA LEU A 127 12.87 5.63 -20.34
C LEU A 127 13.45 5.15 -21.67
N GLU A 128 13.17 5.82 -22.79
CA GLU A 128 13.72 5.47 -24.11
C GLU A 128 15.26 5.43 -24.11
N GLN A 129 15.89 6.32 -23.36
CA GLN A 129 17.35 6.40 -23.22
C GLN A 129 17.97 5.20 -22.49
N SER A 130 17.15 4.34 -21.89
CA SER A 130 17.62 3.11 -21.25
C SER A 130 17.96 2.01 -22.23
N GLY A 131 17.49 2.09 -23.48
CA GLY A 131 17.65 1.03 -24.47
C GLY A 131 16.86 -0.25 -24.15
N LEU A 132 15.99 -0.21 -23.14
CA LEU A 132 15.02 -1.28 -22.85
C LEU A 132 13.77 -1.11 -23.73
N ASN A 133 13.21 -2.23 -24.15
CA ASN A 133 11.94 -2.25 -24.86
C ASN A 133 10.80 -2.17 -23.84
N PHE A 134 10.06 -1.06 -23.83
CA PHE A 134 8.84 -0.91 -23.05
C PHE A 134 7.63 -1.11 -23.95
N GLU A 135 6.78 -2.08 -23.60
CA GLU A 135 5.50 -2.29 -24.27
C GLU A 135 4.37 -1.73 -23.39
N SER A 136 3.56 -0.83 -23.95
CA SER A 136 2.35 -0.35 -23.30
C SER A 136 1.17 -1.22 -23.74
N GLY A 137 0.74 -2.13 -22.87
CA GLY A 137 -0.41 -3.00 -23.10
C GLY A 137 -1.61 -2.62 -22.24
N LYS A 138 -2.79 -2.53 -22.86
CA LYS A 138 -4.04 -2.53 -22.09
C LYS A 138 -4.21 -3.91 -21.45
N ASP A 139 -4.58 -3.96 -20.17
CA ASP A 139 -4.87 -5.17 -19.38
C ASP A 139 -3.67 -6.09 -19.04
N SER A 140 -2.46 -5.80 -19.53
CA SER A 140 -1.27 -6.61 -19.23
C SER A 140 -0.89 -6.58 -17.75
N TYR A 141 -1.10 -5.45 -17.06
CA TYR A 141 -0.87 -5.32 -15.63
C TYR A 141 -1.93 -6.08 -14.80
N GLN A 142 -3.21 -5.98 -15.19
CA GLN A 142 -4.29 -6.70 -14.52
C GLN A 142 -4.07 -8.22 -14.61
N LEU A 143 -3.65 -8.72 -15.77
CA LEU A 143 -3.31 -10.14 -15.93
C LEU A 143 -2.14 -10.57 -15.04
N LEU A 144 -1.12 -9.72 -14.89
CA LEU A 144 -0.01 -9.97 -13.95
C LEU A 144 -0.53 -10.09 -12.52
N ARG A 145 -1.37 -9.12 -12.09
CA ARG A 145 -2.00 -9.12 -10.77
C ARG A 145 -2.77 -10.42 -10.51
N TYR A 146 -3.59 -10.85 -11.47
CA TYR A 146 -4.34 -12.11 -11.36
C TYR A 146 -3.44 -13.35 -11.30
N LYS A 147 -2.36 -13.41 -12.09
CA LYS A 147 -1.38 -14.50 -12.01
C LYS A 147 -0.68 -14.56 -10.65
N LEU A 148 -0.44 -13.41 -10.02
CA LEU A 148 0.20 -13.31 -8.72
C LEU A 148 -0.80 -13.41 -7.55
N GLY A 149 -2.11 -13.49 -7.82
CA GLY A 149 -3.15 -13.54 -6.79
C GLY A 149 -3.29 -12.22 -6.00
N VAL A 150 -2.99 -11.08 -6.62
CA VAL A 150 -3.09 -9.75 -5.98
C VAL A 150 -4.32 -9.00 -6.46
N GLY A 151 -5.31 -8.84 -5.59
CA GLY A 151 -6.46 -7.99 -5.86
C GLY A 151 -6.11 -6.50 -5.80
N GLU A 152 -6.82 -5.69 -6.59
CA GLU A 152 -6.73 -4.22 -6.59
C GLU A 152 -8.06 -3.59 -7.00
N GLY A 153 -8.48 -2.55 -6.28
CA GLY A 153 -9.67 -1.77 -6.60
C GLY A 153 -10.99 -2.46 -6.28
N VAL A 154 -12.09 -1.77 -6.60
CA VAL A 154 -13.44 -2.15 -6.12
C VAL A 154 -14.02 -3.39 -6.78
N MET A 155 -13.49 -3.80 -7.93
CA MET A 155 -13.92 -5.02 -8.63
C MET A 155 -13.36 -6.27 -7.97
N ASP A 156 -12.12 -6.21 -7.49
CA ASP A 156 -11.48 -7.34 -6.79
C ASP A 156 -11.83 -7.31 -5.28
N HIS A 157 -12.04 -6.12 -4.71
CA HIS A 157 -12.38 -5.90 -3.30
C HIS A 157 -13.70 -5.13 -3.16
N THR A 158 -14.85 -5.79 -3.30
CA THR A 158 -16.16 -5.12 -3.25
C THR A 158 -16.35 -4.36 -1.92
N PRO A 159 -16.57 -3.03 -1.97
CA PRO A 159 -16.68 -2.20 -0.77
C PRO A 159 -17.80 -2.65 0.17
N GLY A 160 -17.45 -2.95 1.41
CA GLY A 160 -18.35 -3.35 2.48
C GLY A 160 -18.63 -4.84 2.57
N GLU A 161 -18.18 -5.64 1.59
CA GLU A 161 -18.44 -7.08 1.54
C GLU A 161 -17.25 -7.90 2.03
N CYS A 162 -16.07 -7.64 1.47
CA CYS A 162 -14.86 -8.42 1.72
C CYS A 162 -14.32 -8.19 3.14
N LEU A 163 -13.81 -9.26 3.77
CA LEU A 163 -12.95 -9.19 4.94
C LEU A 163 -11.50 -8.89 4.53
N PRO A 164 -10.71 -8.23 5.38
CA PRO A 164 -9.29 -7.98 5.12
C PRO A 164 -8.49 -9.24 4.75
N PHE A 165 -8.77 -10.38 5.40
CA PHE A 165 -8.07 -11.63 5.13
C PHE A 165 -8.46 -12.27 3.79
N GLU A 166 -9.64 -11.97 3.25
CA GLU A 166 -10.06 -12.43 1.92
C GLU A 166 -9.31 -11.68 0.81
N THR A 167 -8.71 -10.52 1.13
CA THR A 167 -7.89 -9.73 0.20
C THR A 167 -6.39 -10.04 0.30
N ASN A 168 -6.00 -11.12 1.00
CA ASN A 168 -4.61 -11.49 1.27
C ASN A 168 -3.77 -10.35 1.89
N VAL A 169 -4.39 -9.40 2.60
CA VAL A 169 -3.70 -8.21 3.14
C VAL A 169 -2.52 -8.57 4.04
N ASP A 170 -2.58 -9.73 4.67
CA ASP A 170 -1.53 -10.25 5.51
C ASP A 170 -0.32 -10.78 4.74
N LEU A 171 -0.52 -11.27 3.52
CA LEU A 171 0.54 -11.67 2.60
C LEU A 171 1.11 -10.48 1.82
N LEU A 172 0.34 -9.39 1.71
CA LEU A 172 0.67 -8.18 0.95
C LEU A 172 1.22 -7.03 1.80
N ASN A 173 1.88 -7.36 2.93
CA ASN A 173 2.51 -6.38 3.83
C ASN A 173 1.57 -5.31 4.42
N GLY A 174 0.26 -5.56 4.44
CA GLY A 174 -0.75 -4.63 4.96
C GLY A 174 -1.05 -4.79 6.46
N VAL A 175 -0.60 -5.88 7.10
CA VAL A 175 -0.73 -6.15 8.54
C VAL A 175 0.63 -6.20 9.23
N GLY A 176 0.64 -6.23 10.57
CA GLY A 176 1.86 -6.38 11.37
C GLY A 176 2.65 -5.09 11.57
N ARG A 177 2.15 -3.95 11.07
CA ARG A 177 2.81 -2.64 11.22
C ARG A 177 2.16 -1.83 12.33
N LEU A 178 3.01 -1.25 13.19
CA LEU A 178 2.64 -0.18 14.09
C LEU A 178 2.23 1.05 13.25
N ARG A 179 1.01 1.51 13.41
CA ARG A 179 0.42 2.62 12.65
C ARG A 179 0.61 3.96 13.35
N SER A 180 0.43 3.97 14.67
CA SER A 180 0.59 5.16 15.51
C SER A 180 0.86 4.72 16.95
N HIS A 181 1.36 5.64 17.78
CA HIS A 181 1.51 5.40 19.20
C HIS A 181 1.33 6.70 19.99
N LEU A 182 0.94 6.56 21.26
CA LEU A 182 0.88 7.62 22.25
C LEU A 182 1.46 7.11 23.56
N GLY A 183 2.64 7.60 23.92
CA GLY A 183 3.40 7.08 25.07
C GLY A 183 3.67 5.59 24.92
N GLN A 184 3.22 4.80 25.89
CA GLN A 184 3.38 3.33 25.93
C GLN A 184 2.33 2.55 25.11
N TYR A 185 1.36 3.22 24.50
CA TYR A 185 0.28 2.56 23.75
C TYR A 185 0.48 2.73 22.26
N GLY A 186 0.42 1.63 21.52
CA GLY A 186 0.49 1.61 20.06
C GLY A 186 -0.82 1.12 19.44
N LEU A 187 -1.14 1.62 18.25
CA LEU A 187 -2.17 1.09 17.39
C LEU A 187 -1.52 0.40 16.19
N GLY A 188 -1.84 -0.87 15.98
CA GLY A 188 -1.35 -1.66 14.85
C GLY A 188 -2.45 -2.59 14.36
N LEU A 189 -2.44 -2.90 13.06
CA LEU A 189 -3.31 -3.94 12.52
C LEU A 189 -2.58 -5.27 12.70
N LEU A 190 -3.04 -6.10 13.64
CA LEU A 190 -2.36 -7.33 14.03
C LEU A 190 -3.27 -8.54 13.82
N LYS A 191 -2.66 -9.70 13.55
CA LYS A 191 -3.35 -10.98 13.54
C LYS A 191 -3.73 -11.35 14.96
N TYR A 192 -5.02 -11.47 15.24
CA TYR A 192 -5.52 -11.79 16.57
C TYR A 192 -4.96 -13.11 17.10
N GLU A 193 -4.96 -14.17 16.28
CA GLU A 193 -4.45 -15.48 16.68
C GLU A 193 -2.97 -15.44 17.05
N ASP A 194 -2.15 -14.75 16.26
CA ASP A 194 -0.72 -14.61 16.53
C ASP A 194 -0.50 -13.82 17.82
N CYS A 195 -1.28 -12.76 18.05
CA CYS A 195 -1.22 -11.98 19.29
C CYS A 195 -1.67 -12.78 20.50
N ALA A 196 -2.70 -13.62 20.35
CA ALA A 196 -3.24 -14.44 21.44
C ALA A 196 -2.29 -15.58 21.84
N LYS A 197 -1.54 -16.13 20.88
CA LYS A 197 -0.54 -17.18 21.11
C LYS A 197 0.82 -16.64 21.60
N SER A 198 1.09 -15.35 21.40
CA SER A 198 2.37 -14.74 21.75
C SER A 198 2.34 -14.06 23.12
N GLU A 199 3.35 -14.29 23.96
CA GLU A 199 3.49 -13.57 25.23
C GLU A 199 3.91 -12.10 25.00
N PHE A 200 4.79 -11.89 24.01
CA PHE A 200 5.29 -10.59 23.58
C PHE A 200 5.41 -10.53 22.06
N LEU A 201 5.25 -9.33 21.51
CA LEU A 201 5.53 -8.99 20.12
C LEU A 201 6.81 -8.15 20.07
N GLN A 202 7.63 -8.34 19.04
CA GLN A 202 8.83 -7.53 18.84
C GLN A 202 8.61 -6.54 17.70
N LEU A 203 8.95 -5.27 17.93
CA LEU A 203 8.94 -4.27 16.87
C LEU A 203 10.26 -4.35 16.10
N GLN A 204 10.20 -4.67 14.82
CA GLN A 204 11.40 -4.80 13.99
C GLN A 204 12.23 -3.50 14.02
N GLY A 205 13.53 -3.64 14.28
CA GLY A 205 14.45 -2.49 14.40
C GLY A 205 14.54 -1.87 15.79
N PHE A 206 13.77 -2.36 16.77
CA PHE A 206 13.79 -1.87 18.15
C PHE A 206 13.96 -3.03 19.14
N ASP A 207 14.72 -2.79 20.21
CA ASP A 207 14.81 -3.71 21.34
C ASP A 207 13.67 -3.44 22.35
N ILE A 208 12.43 -3.47 21.85
CA ILE A 208 11.22 -3.20 22.64
C ILE A 208 10.28 -4.40 22.50
N LYS A 209 9.84 -4.91 23.65
CA LYS A 209 8.79 -5.93 23.75
C LYS A 209 7.43 -5.27 23.95
N LEU A 210 6.49 -5.58 23.07
CA LEU A 210 5.11 -5.11 23.12
C LEU A 210 4.22 -6.24 23.63
N LYS A 211 3.17 -5.90 24.37
CA LYS A 211 2.14 -6.86 24.78
C LYS A 211 0.80 -6.47 24.17
N ALA A 212 0.22 -7.36 23.38
CA ALA A 212 -1.14 -7.17 22.90
C ALA A 212 -2.13 -7.36 24.05
N MET A 213 -3.12 -6.48 24.16
CA MET A 213 -4.20 -6.60 25.13
C MET A 213 -5.54 -6.42 24.45
N VAL A 214 -6.49 -7.29 24.77
CA VAL A 214 -7.89 -7.15 24.35
C VAL A 214 -8.60 -6.32 25.43
N PRO A 215 -9.17 -5.15 25.09
CA PRO A 215 -9.88 -4.33 26.08
C PRO A 215 -11.07 -5.06 26.69
N LYS A 216 -11.39 -4.74 27.96
CA LYS A 216 -12.52 -5.36 28.68
C LYS A 216 -13.87 -5.17 27.98
N TRP A 217 -14.04 -4.07 27.26
CA TRP A 217 -15.25 -3.72 26.51
C TRP A 217 -15.35 -4.40 25.13
N TRP A 218 -14.32 -5.14 24.69
CA TRP A 218 -14.35 -5.83 23.40
C TRP A 218 -15.36 -6.98 23.43
N PRO A 219 -16.22 -7.15 22.39
CA PRO A 219 -17.31 -8.13 22.41
C PRO A 219 -16.82 -9.55 22.68
N SER A 220 -17.39 -10.19 23.70
CA SER A 220 -17.00 -11.53 24.18
C SER A 220 -17.20 -12.61 23.11
N ASN A 221 -18.22 -12.46 22.28
CA ASN A 221 -18.59 -13.39 21.20
C ASN A 221 -17.60 -13.42 20.02
N LEU A 222 -16.66 -12.47 19.96
CA LEU A 222 -15.58 -12.44 18.97
C LEU A 222 -14.26 -12.98 19.54
N ARG A 223 -14.20 -13.27 20.84
CA ARG A 223 -13.13 -14.09 21.41
C ARG A 223 -13.42 -15.50 20.92
N SER A 224 -12.58 -16.02 20.04
CA SER A 224 -12.70 -17.39 19.57
C SER A 224 -12.51 -18.33 20.77
N ASP A 225 -13.59 -18.64 21.46
CA ASP A 225 -13.66 -19.79 22.36
C ASP A 225 -13.63 -21.04 21.48
N LYS A 226 -12.43 -21.50 21.17
CA LYS A 226 -12.19 -22.93 20.96
C LYS A 226 -10.99 -23.32 21.82
N LYS A 227 -11.35 -24.01 22.91
CA LYS A 227 -10.47 -24.81 23.77
C LYS A 227 -9.53 -25.69 22.94
#